data_AF-A0A0M1VXL6-F1
#
_entry.id   AF-A0A0M1VXL6-F1
#
_cell.length_a   1.000
_cell.length_b   1.000
_cell.length_c   1.000
_cell.angle_alpha   90.00
_cell.angle_beta   90.00
_cell.angle_gamma   90.00
#
_symmetry.space_group_name_H-M   'P 1'
#
loop_
_entity.id
_entity.type
_entity.pdbx_description
1 polymer ?
#
loop_
_entity_poly.entity_id
_entity_poly.type
_entity_poly.pdbx_seq_one_letter_code
_entity_poly.pdbx_strand_id
1 'polypeptide(L)'
;MLGVQFIVSIQILPIVNILLFLTLMKFSTVENFYTYREFNNYAQIKDVTSITARVYTVGNLAITSIIVETPKLIGKTTIKFPIKYKAPPFVTFQDNDTASTPPGPLGINWTNLDSIEVQGFNGGFTMLVVGAI
;
A
#
# COMPACT_ATOMS: atom_id res chain seq x y z
N MET A 1 10.55 -57.94 -17.31
CA MET A 1 9.94 -56.62 -17.59
C MET A 1 9.47 -55.88 -16.33
N LEU A 2 8.92 -56.58 -15.31
CA LEU A 2 8.46 -56.00 -14.04
C LEU A 2 9.53 -55.25 -13.21
N GLY A 3 10.78 -55.73 -13.18
CA GLY A 3 11.84 -55.11 -12.35
C GLY A 3 12.32 -53.74 -12.83
N VAL A 4 12.36 -53.51 -14.15
CA VAL A 4 12.76 -52.22 -14.72
C VAL A 4 11.69 -51.16 -14.47
N GLN A 5 10.42 -51.53 -14.62
CA GLN A 5 9.31 -50.61 -14.37
C GLN A 5 9.22 -50.20 -12.88
N PHE A 6 9.52 -51.12 -11.97
CA PHE A 6 9.48 -50.85 -10.53
C PHE A 6 10.59 -49.88 -10.08
N ILE A 7 11.81 -50.02 -10.62
CA ILE A 7 12.94 -49.12 -10.35
C ILE A 7 12.64 -47.72 -10.89
N VAL A 8 12.09 -47.63 -12.11
CA VAL A 8 11.69 -46.36 -12.73
C VAL A 8 10.64 -45.64 -11.88
N SER A 9 9.63 -46.35 -11.37
CA SER A 9 8.60 -45.77 -10.50
C SER A 9 9.15 -45.21 -9.17
N ILE A 10 10.09 -45.92 -8.53
CA ILE A 10 10.73 -45.48 -7.27
C ILE A 10 11.60 -44.22 -7.48
N GLN A 11 12.28 -44.12 -8.63
CA GLN A 11 13.15 -42.98 -8.93
C GLN A 11 12.37 -41.73 -9.36
N ILE A 12 11.20 -41.90 -9.98
CA ILE A 12 10.37 -40.79 -10.47
C ILE A 12 9.58 -40.11 -9.34
N LEU A 13 9.10 -40.88 -8.35
CA LEU A 13 8.28 -40.35 -7.26
C LEU A 13 8.91 -39.15 -6.50
N PRO A 14 10.19 -39.17 -6.08
CA PRO A 14 10.81 -38.02 -5.43
C PRO A 14 10.95 -36.82 -6.36
N ILE A 15 11.21 -37.04 -7.66
CA ILE A 15 11.31 -35.97 -8.66
C ILE A 15 9.97 -35.27 -8.83
N VAL A 16 8.88 -36.03 -8.94
CA VAL A 16 7.52 -35.48 -9.05
C VAL A 16 7.15 -34.67 -7.80
N ASN A 17 7.48 -35.17 -6.61
CA ASN A 17 7.21 -34.45 -5.35
C ASN A 17 8.00 -33.13 -5.25
N ILE A 18 9.27 -33.11 -5.64
CA ILE A 18 10.08 -31.88 -5.69
C ILE A 18 9.49 -30.89 -6.69
N LEU A 19 9.12 -31.36 -7.88
CA LEU A 19 8.52 -30.50 -8.91
C LEU A 19 7.20 -29.91 -8.45
N LEU A 20 6.36 -30.70 -7.78
CA LEU A 20 5.11 -30.23 -7.18
C LEU A 20 5.38 -29.15 -6.12
N PHE A 21 6.34 -29.39 -5.21
CA PHE A 21 6.70 -28.43 -4.17
C PHE A 21 7.23 -27.10 -4.76
N LEU A 22 8.14 -27.17 -5.74
CA LEU A 22 8.65 -25.98 -6.43
C LEU A 22 7.53 -25.20 -7.15
N THR A 23 6.58 -25.92 -7.74
CA THR A 23 5.42 -25.32 -8.41
C THR A 23 4.54 -24.58 -7.40
N LEU A 24 4.21 -25.22 -6.27
CA LEU A 24 3.43 -24.62 -5.19
C LEU A 24 4.11 -23.37 -4.61
N MET A 25 5.44 -23.40 -4.39
CA MET A 25 6.17 -22.22 -3.91
C MET A 25 6.13 -21.05 -4.91
N LYS A 26 6.26 -21.33 -6.21
CA LYS A 26 6.14 -20.30 -7.25
C LYS A 26 4.74 -19.68 -7.25
N PHE A 27 3.69 -20.51 -7.17
CA PHE A 27 2.32 -20.02 -7.09
C PHE A 27 2.08 -19.16 -5.84
N SER A 28 2.57 -19.57 -4.67
CA SER A 28 2.46 -18.78 -3.44
C SER A 28 3.17 -17.42 -3.54
N THR A 29 4.29 -17.35 -4.24
CA THR A 29 5.01 -16.08 -4.49
C THR A 29 4.21 -15.16 -5.42
N VAL A 30 3.56 -15.72 -6.44
CA VAL A 30 2.72 -14.97 -7.39
C VAL A 30 1.42 -14.50 -6.74
N GLU A 31 0.79 -15.31 -5.91
CA GLU A 31 -0.43 -14.93 -5.18
C GLU A 31 -0.21 -13.74 -4.24
N ASN A 32 0.98 -13.63 -3.64
CA ASN A 32 1.34 -12.49 -2.78
C ASN A 32 1.96 -11.31 -3.56
N PHE A 33 2.03 -11.39 -4.89
CA PHE A 33 2.55 -10.30 -5.71
C PHE A 33 1.62 -9.08 -5.70
N TYR A 34 0.31 -9.30 -5.57
CA TYR A 34 -0.68 -8.22 -5.46
C TYR A 34 -1.49 -8.35 -4.18
N THR A 35 -1.57 -7.29 -3.38
CA THR A 35 -2.46 -7.25 -2.22
C THR A 35 -3.26 -5.96 -2.16
N TYR A 36 -4.46 -6.06 -1.58
CA TYR A 36 -5.32 -4.92 -1.26
C TYR A 36 -5.61 -4.92 0.24
N ARG A 37 -5.47 -3.76 0.89
CA ARG A 37 -5.82 -3.56 2.30
C ARG A 37 -6.54 -2.23 2.46
N GLU A 38 -7.56 -2.21 3.31
CA GLU A 38 -8.32 -1.01 3.65
C GLU A 38 -8.22 -0.73 5.15
N PHE A 39 -7.92 0.52 5.48
CA PHE A 39 -7.75 1.01 6.85
C PHE A 39 -8.78 2.11 7.06
N ASN A 40 -9.88 1.79 7.74
CA ASN A 40 -10.95 2.75 8.02
C ASN A 40 -10.67 3.48 9.33
N ASN A 41 -10.79 4.81 9.33
CA ASN A 41 -10.61 5.68 10.50
C ASN A 41 -9.34 5.36 11.31
N TYR A 42 -8.22 5.16 10.61
CA TYR A 42 -6.99 4.63 11.22
C TYR A 42 -6.20 5.66 12.04
N ALA A 43 -6.60 6.94 12.00
CA ALA A 43 -5.99 8.00 12.79
C ALA A 43 -7.05 8.99 13.29
N GLN A 44 -6.78 9.60 14.45
CA GLN A 44 -7.62 10.66 15.01
C GLN A 44 -6.89 12.00 14.84
N ILE A 45 -7.47 12.90 14.06
CA ILE A 45 -6.94 14.23 13.79
C ILE A 45 -8.03 15.24 14.17
N LYS A 46 -7.62 16.35 14.80
CA LYS A 46 -8.55 17.42 15.18
C LYS A 46 -9.26 17.98 13.94
N ASP A 47 -10.57 18.20 14.06
CA ASP A 47 -11.42 18.76 13.00
C ASP A 47 -11.51 17.89 11.72
N VAL A 48 -11.08 16.62 11.76
CA VAL A 48 -11.29 15.63 10.69
C VAL A 48 -12.42 14.68 11.09
N THR A 49 -13.35 14.43 10.17
CA THR A 49 -14.48 13.50 10.37
C THR A 49 -14.04 12.06 10.19
N SER A 50 -13.32 11.78 9.10
CA SER A 50 -12.87 10.43 8.77
C SER A 50 -11.52 10.47 8.06
N ILE A 51 -10.75 9.39 8.21
CA ILE A 51 -9.52 9.17 7.44
C ILE A 51 -9.41 7.70 7.06
N THR A 52 -9.52 7.43 5.77
CA THR A 52 -9.53 6.06 5.24
C THR A 52 -8.38 5.88 4.27
N ALA A 53 -7.66 4.77 4.38
CA ALA A 53 -6.60 4.43 3.43
C ALA A 53 -6.89 3.14 2.68
N ARG A 54 -6.60 3.15 1.38
CA ARG A 54 -6.60 1.98 0.50
C ARG A 54 -5.18 1.76 0.02
N VAL A 55 -4.62 0.59 0.36
CA VAL A 55 -3.24 0.22 0.03
C VAL A 55 -3.27 -0.91 -0.97
N TYR A 56 -2.74 -0.63 -2.15
CA TYR A 56 -2.48 -1.61 -3.20
C TYR A 56 -0.98 -1.89 -3.20
N THR A 57 -0.57 -3.15 -3.09
CA THR A 57 0.84 -3.52 -3.24
C THR A 57 1.04 -4.31 -4.52
N VAL A 58 2.15 -4.06 -5.22
CA VAL A 58 2.61 -4.82 -6.38
C VAL A 58 4.09 -5.14 -6.17
N GLY A 59 4.41 -6.37 -5.78
CA GLY A 59 5.74 -6.73 -5.29
C GLY A 59 6.17 -5.83 -4.13
N ASN A 60 7.26 -5.07 -4.32
CA ASN A 60 7.80 -4.14 -3.32
C ASN A 60 7.36 -2.69 -3.52
N LEU A 61 6.35 -2.43 -4.36
CA LEU A 61 5.75 -1.11 -4.56
C LEU A 61 4.41 -1.05 -3.84
N ALA A 62 4.13 0.06 -3.17
CA ALA A 62 2.79 0.39 -2.68
C ALA A 62 2.24 1.64 -3.36
N ILE A 63 0.96 1.57 -3.72
CA ILE A 63 0.12 2.68 -4.16
C ILE A 63 -0.95 2.84 -3.10
N THR A 64 -0.90 3.95 -2.37
CA THR A 64 -1.75 4.21 -1.23
C THR A 64 -2.60 5.45 -1.48
N SER A 65 -3.92 5.29 -1.49
CA SER A 65 -4.87 6.39 -1.51
C SER A 65 -5.35 6.65 -0.07
N ILE A 66 -5.18 7.86 0.42
CA ILE A 66 -5.66 8.29 1.73
C ILE A 66 -6.70 9.37 1.51
N ILE A 67 -7.92 9.11 1.93
CA ILE A 67 -9.07 10.00 1.80
C ILE A 67 -9.32 10.59 3.18
N VAL A 68 -9.31 11.91 3.26
CA VAL A 68 -9.58 12.68 4.48
C VAL A 68 -10.88 13.44 4.25
N GLU A 69 -11.87 13.22 5.11
CA GLU A 69 -13.11 13.97 5.08
C GLU A 69 -13.14 14.96 6.25
N THR A 70 -13.38 16.23 5.95
CA THR A 70 -13.52 17.27 6.97
C THR A 70 -14.52 18.33 6.50
N PRO A 71 -15.37 18.86 7.40
CA PRO A 71 -16.24 19.99 7.09
C PRO A 71 -15.56 21.35 7.32
N LYS A 72 -14.28 21.38 7.71
CA LYS A 72 -13.57 22.59 8.15
C LYS A 72 -12.18 22.69 7.54
N LEU A 73 -11.63 23.91 7.57
CA LEU A 73 -10.23 24.16 7.25
C LEU A 73 -9.32 23.35 8.19
N ILE A 74 -8.47 22.51 7.62
CA ILE A 74 -7.39 21.82 8.34
C ILE A 74 -6.19 22.77 8.45
N GLY A 75 -5.87 23.12 9.70
CA GLY A 75 -4.62 23.80 10.03
C GLY A 75 -3.39 22.91 9.82
N LYS A 76 -2.21 23.37 10.23
CA LYS A 76 -1.00 22.54 10.15
C LYS A 76 -1.18 21.27 10.98
N THR A 77 -1.09 20.09 10.35
CA THR A 77 -1.20 18.78 11.00
C THR A 77 -0.31 17.75 10.34
N THR A 78 -0.14 16.58 10.98
CA THR A 78 0.63 15.46 10.46
C THR A 78 -0.29 14.31 10.11
N ILE A 79 -0.23 13.85 8.86
CA ILE A 79 -0.92 12.64 8.42
C ILE A 79 0.07 11.49 8.49
N LYS A 80 -0.24 10.46 9.25
CA LYS A 80 0.53 9.21 9.26
C LYS A 80 0.12 8.36 8.07
N PHE A 81 1.08 7.69 7.43
CA PHE A 81 0.78 6.68 6.44
C PHE A 81 0.32 5.38 7.15
N PRO A 82 -0.60 4.61 6.55
CA PRO A 82 -1.06 3.33 7.11
C PRO A 82 0.02 2.23 7.06
N ILE A 83 1.08 2.46 6.28
CA ILE A 83 2.24 1.58 6.12
C ILE A 83 3.52 2.42 6.14
N LYS A 84 4.64 1.79 6.47
CA LYS A 84 5.97 2.42 6.43
C LYS A 84 6.64 2.15 5.09
N TYR A 85 7.23 3.17 4.48
CA TYR A 85 8.01 3.07 3.26
C TYR A 85 9.50 2.88 3.55
N LYS A 86 10.24 2.30 2.59
CA LYS A 86 11.70 2.10 2.67
C LYS A 86 12.52 3.30 2.21
N ALA A 87 11.92 4.18 1.42
CA ALA A 87 12.51 5.42 0.91
C ALA A 87 11.42 6.51 0.86
N PRO A 88 11.79 7.80 0.82
CA PRO A 88 10.84 8.89 0.69
C PRO A 88 9.85 8.64 -0.46
N PRO A 89 8.54 8.46 -0.17
CA PRO A 89 7.56 8.18 -1.20
C PRO A 89 7.22 9.44 -2.00
N PHE A 90 6.78 9.26 -3.23
CA PHE A 90 6.09 10.31 -3.96
C PHE A 90 4.72 10.55 -3.34
N VAL A 91 4.38 11.80 -3.07
CA VAL A 91 3.09 12.20 -2.49
C VAL A 91 2.44 13.25 -3.38
N THR A 92 1.14 13.17 -3.60
CA THR A 92 0.38 14.25 -4.23
C THR A 92 -0.99 14.37 -3.58
N PHE A 93 -1.60 15.53 -3.72
CA PHE A 93 -2.87 15.87 -3.10
C PHE A 93 -3.87 16.35 -4.14
N GLN A 94 -5.13 16.06 -3.90
CA GLN A 94 -6.26 16.57 -4.65
C GLN A 94 -7.33 17.02 -3.66
N ASP A 95 -7.76 18.28 -3.78
CA ASP A 95 -8.95 18.78 -3.09
C ASP A 95 -10.20 18.11 -3.71
N ASN A 96 -11.07 17.56 -2.86
CA ASN A 96 -12.26 16.84 -3.30
C ASN A 96 -13.49 17.75 -3.44
N ASP A 97 -13.47 18.95 -2.82
CA ASP A 97 -14.65 19.79 -2.64
C ASP A 97 -14.59 21.07 -3.48
N THR A 98 -13.41 21.66 -3.57
CA THR A 98 -13.18 22.89 -4.33
C THR A 98 -12.07 22.67 -5.33
N ALA A 99 -12.38 22.73 -6.63
CA ALA A 99 -11.37 22.69 -7.70
C ALA A 99 -10.32 23.84 -7.62
N SER A 100 -10.30 24.63 -6.54
CA SER A 100 -9.29 25.63 -6.23
C SER A 100 -8.06 24.96 -5.63
N THR A 101 -6.91 25.14 -6.28
CA THR A 101 -5.60 24.86 -5.71
C THR A 101 -5.51 25.43 -4.28
N PRO A 102 -5.18 24.62 -3.26
CA PRO A 102 -5.16 25.10 -1.90
C PRO A 102 -4.03 26.14 -1.69
N PRO A 103 -4.20 27.10 -0.78
CA PRO A 103 -3.25 28.19 -0.62
C PRO A 103 -2.03 27.73 0.19
N GLY A 104 -0.95 27.37 -0.51
CA GLY A 104 0.37 27.09 0.08
C GLY A 104 0.99 25.75 -0.34
N PRO A 105 2.22 25.44 0.10
CA PRO A 105 2.80 24.11 -0.10
C PRO A 105 2.00 23.07 0.69
N LEU A 106 1.31 22.19 -0.02
CA LEU A 106 0.36 21.22 0.53
C LEU A 106 1.02 20.09 1.35
N GLY A 107 2.28 19.80 1.03
CA GLY A 107 3.12 18.85 1.74
C GLY A 107 4.41 19.52 2.19
N ILE A 108 4.64 19.52 3.49
CA ILE A 108 5.89 19.98 4.11
C ILE A 108 6.60 18.72 4.63
N ASN A 109 7.93 18.67 4.49
CA ASN A 109 8.79 17.60 5.02
C ASN A 109 8.63 16.20 4.35
N TRP A 110 9.00 16.10 3.08
CA TRP A 110 8.88 14.90 2.23
C TRP A 110 9.89 13.79 2.55
N THR A 111 10.80 14.00 3.49
CA THR A 111 11.86 13.03 3.82
C THR A 111 11.38 11.91 4.75
N ASN A 112 10.18 12.02 5.31
CA ASN A 112 9.67 11.05 6.27
C ASN A 112 9.09 9.81 5.57
N LEU A 113 9.26 8.66 6.22
CA LEU A 113 8.90 7.35 5.68
C LEU A 113 7.52 6.84 6.13
N ASP A 114 6.92 7.53 7.10
CA ASP A 114 5.71 7.08 7.81
C ASP A 114 4.67 8.19 7.97
N SER A 115 4.95 9.40 7.49
CA SER A 115 4.08 10.56 7.68
C SER A 115 4.45 11.72 6.77
N ILE A 116 3.52 12.68 6.64
CA ILE A 116 3.76 13.97 6.00
C ILE A 116 3.04 15.08 6.77
N GLU A 117 3.64 16.27 6.83
CA GLU A 117 2.95 17.45 7.34
C GLU A 117 2.12 18.10 6.23
N VAL A 118 0.88 18.44 6.54
CA VAL A 118 -0.08 19.07 5.64
C VAL A 118 -0.64 20.34 6.25
N GLN A 119 -0.99 21.31 5.40
CA GLN A 119 -1.58 22.58 5.84
C GLN A 119 -2.44 23.19 4.73
N GLY A 120 -3.54 23.85 5.10
CA GLY A 120 -4.27 24.75 4.19
C GLY A 120 -5.36 24.08 3.35
N PHE A 121 -5.80 22.88 3.71
CA PHE A 121 -6.92 22.21 3.04
C PHE A 121 -8.26 22.72 3.57
N ASN A 122 -9.08 23.29 2.68
CA ASN A 122 -10.38 23.88 3.00
C ASN A 122 -11.54 22.94 2.65
N GLY A 123 -11.49 21.72 3.20
CA GLY A 123 -12.42 20.65 2.86
C GLY A 123 -11.73 19.29 2.85
N GLY A 124 -12.49 18.27 2.46
CA GLY A 124 -11.97 16.93 2.26
C GLY A 124 -10.94 16.89 1.14
N PHE A 125 -9.94 16.02 1.28
CA PHE A 125 -8.90 15.85 0.28
C PHE A 125 -8.49 14.39 0.13
N THR A 126 -7.97 14.07 -1.04
CA THR A 126 -7.37 12.77 -1.34
C THR A 126 -5.86 12.95 -1.49
N MET A 127 -5.10 12.11 -0.79
CA MET A 127 -3.65 12.02 -0.90
C MET A 127 -3.28 10.70 -1.58
N LEU A 128 -2.49 10.78 -2.65
CA LEU A 128 -1.89 9.62 -3.29
C LEU A 128 -0.42 9.52 -2.86
N VAL A 129 -0.05 8.37 -2.31
CA VAL A 129 1.31 8.06 -1.87
C VAL A 129 1.82 6.85 -2.62
N VAL A 130 2.94 6.98 -3.31
CA VAL A 130 3.56 5.91 -4.10
C VAL A 130 5.01 5.73 -3.67
N GLY A 131 5.37 4.53 -3.24
CA GLY A 131 6.72 4.29 -2.76
C GLY A 131 7.07 2.83 -2.55
N ALA A 132 8.36 2.58 -2.37
CA ALA A 132 8.88 1.25 -2.08
C ALA A 132 8.59 0.85 -0.63
N ILE A 133 8.19 -0.40 -0.42
CA ILE A 133 7.90 -1.02 0.88
C ILE A 133 8.79 -2.20 1.18
#